data_AF-A0A914BU94-F1
#
_entry.id   AF-A0A914BU94-F1
#
_cell.length_a   1.000
_cell.length_b   1.000
_cell.length_c   1.000
_cell.angle_alpha   90.00
_cell.angle_beta   90.00
_cell.angle_gamma   90.00
#
_symmetry.space_group_name_H-M   'P 1'
#
loop_
_entity.id
_entity.type
_entity.pdbx_description
1 polymer ?
#
loop_
_entity_poly.entity_id
_entity_poly.type
_entity_poly.pdbx_seq_one_letter_code
_entity_poly.pdbx_strand_id
1 'polypeptide(L)'
;MVGGDYKNAIKDAYTDSRARPIRASIIGAVLSGLGYAYYKNPTELEMYDMLAELRQQMVLVPNTIHNPRSDAEIANRTLLFNQRRMVYYDCFFFSLVCKKPFDTRIATYVSQNKNLKNWFWQEFWYNIIDVGAFGRFYNLEKSLIDYDIREEEFADAAKSSEEVNLLSQDNNLQPSDKTYLLRNF
;
A
#
# COMPACT_ATOMS: atom_id res chain seq x y z
N MET A 1 35.69 31.57 -25.62
CA MET A 1 35.08 30.65 -26.60
C MET A 1 34.37 29.55 -25.82
N VAL A 2 33.05 29.61 -25.75
CA VAL A 2 32.23 28.62 -25.00
C VAL A 2 30.93 28.34 -25.79
N GLY A 3 30.34 29.36 -26.43
CA GLY A 3 29.16 29.18 -27.28
C GLY A 3 29.37 28.31 -28.53
N GLY A 4 30.60 28.21 -29.03
CA GLY A 4 30.93 27.31 -30.15
C GLY A 4 30.82 25.84 -29.77
N ASP A 5 31.26 25.49 -28.55
CA ASP A 5 31.27 24.11 -28.07
C ASP A 5 29.86 23.60 -27.79
N TYR A 6 28.98 24.44 -27.22
CA TYR A 6 27.57 24.09 -27.06
C TYR A 6 26.85 23.87 -28.41
N LYS A 7 27.14 24.70 -29.41
CA LYS A 7 26.56 24.55 -30.76
C LYS A 7 27.01 23.24 -31.40
N ASN A 8 28.29 22.88 -31.24
CA ASN A 8 28.82 21.61 -31.75
C ASN A 8 28.22 20.42 -30.99
N ALA A 9 28.10 20.48 -29.66
CA ALA A 9 27.48 19.44 -28.86
C ALA A 9 26.01 19.17 -29.24
N ILE A 10 25.22 20.22 -29.50
CA ILE A 10 23.83 20.07 -29.97
C ILE A 10 23.79 19.44 -31.36
N LYS A 11 24.69 19.86 -32.26
CA LYS A 11 24.78 19.30 -33.61
C LYS A 11 25.14 17.81 -33.57
N ASP A 12 26.09 17.43 -32.71
CA ASP A 12 26.53 16.04 -32.53
C ASP A 12 25.44 15.18 -31.87
N ALA A 13 24.70 15.73 -30.90
CA ALA A 13 23.55 15.05 -30.31
C ALA A 13 22.45 14.78 -31.36
N TYR A 14 22.21 15.74 -32.27
CA TYR A 14 21.24 15.58 -33.35
C TYR A 14 21.69 14.52 -34.38
N THR A 15 22.96 14.55 -34.79
CA THR A 15 23.49 13.56 -35.73
C THR A 15 23.52 12.16 -35.13
N ASP A 16 23.88 11.99 -33.86
CA ASP A 16 23.84 10.71 -33.15
C ASP A 16 22.40 10.18 -32.99
N SER A 17 21.45 11.08 -32.67
CA SER A 17 20.03 10.71 -32.57
C SER A 17 19.47 10.19 -33.90
N ARG A 18 19.90 10.77 -35.02
CA ARG A 18 19.51 10.31 -36.37
C ARG A 18 20.21 9.01 -36.76
N ALA A 19 21.46 8.83 -36.35
CA ALA A 19 22.23 7.61 -36.63
C ALA A 19 21.71 6.40 -35.85
N ARG A 20 21.18 6.60 -34.64
CA ARG A 20 20.73 5.53 -33.73
C ARG A 20 19.34 5.83 -33.12
N PRO A 21 18.26 5.77 -33.92
CA PRO A 21 16.92 6.22 -33.50
C PRO A 21 16.36 5.41 -32.33
N ILE A 22 16.68 4.12 -32.21
CA ILE A 22 16.21 3.27 -31.11
C ILE A 22 16.80 3.76 -29.77
N ARG A 23 18.11 4.01 -29.72
CA ARG A 23 18.76 4.49 -28.50
C ARG A 23 18.27 5.88 -28.11
N ALA A 24 18.13 6.77 -29.10
CA ALA A 24 17.57 8.10 -28.89
C ALA A 24 16.13 8.02 -28.35
N SER A 25 15.32 7.12 -28.88
CA SER A 25 13.93 6.92 -28.41
C SER A 25 13.88 6.42 -26.96
N ILE A 26 14.75 5.48 -26.57
CA ILE A 26 14.83 5.00 -25.18
C ILE A 26 15.23 6.14 -24.24
N ILE A 27 16.27 6.91 -24.58
CA ILE A 27 16.71 8.06 -23.76
C ILE A 27 15.60 9.11 -23.67
N GLY A 28 14.95 9.43 -24.78
CA GLY A 28 13.83 10.36 -24.83
C GLY A 28 12.65 9.90 -23.97
N ALA A 29 12.29 8.61 -24.03
CA ALA A 29 11.24 8.03 -23.21
C ALA A 29 11.58 8.10 -21.71
N VAL A 30 12.83 7.79 -21.33
CA VAL A 30 13.29 7.90 -19.93
C VAL A 30 13.24 9.34 -19.44
N LEU A 31 13.76 10.29 -20.21
CA LEU A 31 13.74 11.72 -19.86
C LEU A 31 12.31 12.25 -19.75
N SER A 32 11.44 11.89 -20.68
CA SER A 32 10.02 12.24 -20.63
C SER A 32 9.33 11.61 -19.43
N GLY A 33 9.63 10.36 -19.11
CA GLY A 33 9.10 9.65 -17.95
C GLY A 33 9.53 10.29 -16.63
N LEU A 34 10.82 10.65 -16.50
CA LEU A 34 11.34 11.38 -15.35
C LEU A 34 10.72 12.77 -15.22
N GLY A 35 10.56 13.50 -16.33
CA GLY A 35 9.88 14.80 -16.33
C GLY A 35 8.42 14.69 -15.90
N TYR A 36 7.72 13.64 -16.36
CA TYR A 36 6.34 13.36 -15.94
C TYR A 36 6.25 12.95 -14.46
N ALA A 37 7.18 12.10 -13.99
CA ALA A 37 7.26 11.69 -12.60
C ALA A 37 7.53 12.87 -11.66
N TYR A 38 8.43 13.79 -12.05
CA TYR A 38 8.70 15.03 -11.32
C TYR A 38 7.46 15.92 -11.25
N TYR A 39 6.75 16.11 -12.37
CA TYR A 39 5.55 16.93 -12.41
C TYR A 39 4.38 16.32 -11.61
N LYS A 40 4.29 14.99 -11.58
CA LYS A 40 3.26 14.23 -10.84
C LYS A 40 3.80 13.65 -9.55
N ASN A 41 4.79 14.27 -8.91
CA ASN A 41 5.27 13.80 -7.63
C ASN A 41 4.27 14.18 -6.53
N PRO A 42 3.64 13.22 -5.81
CA PRO A 42 2.58 13.55 -4.86
C PRO A 42 3.15 14.26 -3.64
N THR A 43 2.51 15.34 -3.18
CA THR A 43 2.99 16.16 -2.04
C THR A 43 2.55 15.60 -0.68
N GLU A 44 3.12 16.15 0.41
CA GLU A 44 2.71 15.80 1.78
C GLU A 44 1.22 16.11 2.03
N LEU A 45 0.72 17.24 1.51
CA LEU A 45 -0.69 17.62 1.67
C LEU A 45 -1.61 16.63 0.95
N GLU A 46 -1.27 16.25 -0.29
CA GLU A 46 -2.03 15.27 -1.06
C GLU A 46 -2.07 13.90 -0.37
N MET A 47 -1.02 13.53 0.37
CA MET A 47 -1.04 12.32 1.20
C MET A 47 -2.08 12.42 2.32
N TYR A 48 -2.19 13.57 2.99
CA TYR A 48 -3.19 13.78 4.04
C TYR A 48 -4.60 13.83 3.49
N ASP A 49 -4.80 14.49 2.34
CA ASP A 49 -6.08 14.53 1.66
C ASP A 49 -6.52 13.12 1.24
N MET A 50 -5.61 12.34 0.63
CA MET A 50 -5.88 10.94 0.28
C MET A 50 -6.23 10.11 1.52
N LEU A 51 -5.49 10.25 2.64
CA LEU A 51 -5.81 9.52 3.87
C LEU A 51 -7.18 9.91 4.43
N ALA A 52 -7.57 11.18 4.34
CA ALA A 52 -8.89 11.66 4.76
C ALA A 52 -10.02 11.12 3.87
N GLU A 53 -9.83 11.14 2.56
CA GLU A 53 -10.78 10.59 1.58
C GLU A 53 -11.02 9.09 1.81
N LEU A 54 -9.94 8.32 1.98
CA LEU A 54 -10.03 6.88 2.22
C LEU A 54 -10.74 6.57 3.55
N ARG A 55 -10.48 7.36 4.60
CA ARG A 55 -11.23 7.25 5.85
C ARG A 55 -12.72 7.51 5.66
N GLN A 56 -13.07 8.51 4.84
CA GLN A 56 -14.46 8.78 4.53
C GLN A 56 -15.11 7.62 3.78
N GLN A 57 -14.41 7.00 2.83
CA GLN A 57 -14.90 5.81 2.11
C GLN A 57 -15.15 4.64 3.06
N MET A 58 -14.25 4.37 4.00
CA MET A 58 -14.45 3.33 5.02
C MET A 58 -15.67 3.62 5.90
N VAL A 59 -15.93 4.87 6.26
CA VAL A 59 -17.10 5.23 7.09
C VAL A 59 -18.44 4.94 6.39
N LEU A 60 -18.46 4.89 5.07
CA LEU A 60 -19.67 4.55 4.30
C LEU A 60 -19.98 3.05 4.32
N VAL A 61 -19.01 2.22 4.66
CA VAL A 61 -19.16 0.77 4.71
C VAL A 61 -19.49 0.35 6.15
N PRO A 62 -20.40 -0.63 6.34
CA PRO A 62 -20.65 -1.16 7.67
C PRO A 62 -19.41 -1.86 8.23
N ASN A 63 -19.09 -1.60 9.49
CA ASN A 63 -18.00 -2.27 10.22
C ASN A 63 -18.09 -3.80 10.20
N THR A 64 -19.26 -4.38 9.91
CA THR A 64 -19.45 -5.83 9.80
C THR A 64 -18.80 -6.43 8.57
N ILE A 65 -18.57 -5.67 7.49
CA ILE A 65 -17.97 -6.21 6.25
C ILE A 65 -16.59 -5.62 5.96
N HIS A 66 -16.04 -4.80 6.86
CA HIS A 66 -14.70 -4.24 6.69
C HIS A 66 -13.63 -5.32 6.64
N ASN A 67 -12.68 -5.10 5.73
CA ASN A 67 -11.43 -5.81 5.70
C ASN A 67 -10.55 -5.35 6.90
N PRO A 68 -10.19 -6.27 7.82
CA PRO A 68 -9.41 -5.92 9.01
C PRO A 68 -8.02 -5.37 8.68
N ARG A 69 -7.45 -5.75 7.52
CA ARG A 69 -6.16 -5.24 7.06
C ARG A 69 -6.24 -3.75 6.69
N SER A 70 -7.26 -3.37 5.94
CA SER A 70 -7.49 -1.99 5.52
C SER A 70 -7.75 -1.08 6.73
N ASP A 71 -8.58 -1.56 7.67
CA ASP A 71 -8.83 -0.88 8.95
C ASP A 71 -7.53 -0.67 9.74
N ALA A 72 -6.70 -1.71 9.87
CA ALA A 72 -5.44 -1.64 10.60
C ALA A 72 -4.45 -0.65 9.97
N GLU A 73 -4.35 -0.62 8.64
CA GLU A 73 -3.47 0.30 7.91
C GLU A 73 -3.90 1.77 8.09
N ILE A 74 -5.19 2.06 7.96
CA ILE A 74 -5.75 3.40 8.14
C ILE A 74 -5.60 3.85 9.60
N ALA A 75 -5.89 2.96 10.55
CA ALA A 75 -5.75 3.24 11.98
C ALA A 75 -4.28 3.52 12.36
N ASN A 76 -3.36 2.68 11.89
CA ASN A 76 -1.92 2.84 12.15
C ASN A 76 -1.38 4.15 11.56
N ARG A 77 -1.74 4.47 10.31
CA ARG A 77 -1.34 5.74 9.67
C ARG A 77 -1.94 6.95 10.36
N THR A 78 -3.21 6.88 10.77
CA THR A 78 -3.85 7.93 11.56
C THR A 78 -3.14 8.14 12.91
N LEU A 79 -2.74 7.04 13.58
CA LEU A 79 -1.97 7.09 14.81
C LEU A 79 -0.61 7.77 14.59
N LEU A 80 0.15 7.37 13.56
CA LEU A 80 1.45 7.93 13.22
C LEU A 80 1.36 9.42 12.87
N PHE A 81 0.32 9.82 12.15
CA PHE A 81 0.02 11.21 11.85
C PHE A 81 -0.27 12.02 13.12
N ASN A 82 -1.19 11.55 13.96
CA ASN A 82 -1.56 12.21 15.21
C ASN A 82 -0.36 12.37 16.17
N GLN A 83 0.55 11.39 16.16
CA GLN A 83 1.78 11.41 16.95
C GLN A 83 2.92 12.22 16.33
N ARG A 84 2.74 12.83 15.14
CA ARG A 84 3.80 13.50 14.36
C ARG A 84 5.03 12.62 14.13
N ARG A 85 4.79 11.32 13.96
CA ARG A 85 5.79 10.30 13.71
C ARG A 85 5.83 9.86 12.25
N MET A 86 4.91 10.33 11.43
CA MET A 86 4.95 10.17 9.99
C MET A 86 5.78 11.31 9.39
N VAL A 87 6.80 10.97 8.61
CA VAL A 87 7.69 11.94 7.97
C VAL A 87 7.75 11.69 6.49
N TYR A 88 7.59 12.77 5.74
CA TYR A 88 7.56 12.78 4.31
C TYR A 88 8.93 13.24 3.75
N TYR A 89 9.40 12.56 2.71
CA TYR A 89 10.64 12.85 2.01
C TYR A 89 10.36 12.99 0.50
N ASP A 90 10.62 14.17 -0.05
CA ASP A 90 10.58 14.42 -1.49
C ASP A 90 11.90 14.00 -2.14
N CYS A 91 11.86 13.02 -3.05
CA CYS A 91 13.01 12.50 -3.79
C CYS A 91 13.01 12.95 -5.26
N PHE A 92 12.40 14.11 -5.56
CA PHE A 92 12.20 14.70 -6.89
C PHE A 92 11.23 13.93 -7.79
N PHE A 93 11.53 12.66 -8.09
CA PHE A 93 10.72 11.84 -9.01
C PHE A 93 9.69 10.97 -8.31
N PHE A 94 9.84 10.81 -6.99
CA PHE A 94 8.97 10.05 -6.13
C PHE A 94 9.06 10.61 -4.72
N SER A 95 8.11 10.22 -3.90
CA SER A 95 7.99 10.62 -2.50
C SER A 95 8.07 9.39 -1.62
N LEU A 96 8.65 9.51 -0.43
CA LEU A 96 8.69 8.45 0.56
C LEU A 96 8.02 8.91 1.84
N VAL A 97 7.24 8.01 2.43
CA VAL A 97 6.61 8.21 3.73
C VAL A 97 7.25 7.23 4.69
N CYS A 98 7.89 7.74 5.74
CA CYS A 98 8.59 6.93 6.73
C CYS A 98 8.03 7.15 8.14
N LYS A 99 8.07 6.11 8.98
CA LYS A 99 7.77 6.21 10.42
C LYS A 99 9.02 6.60 11.19
N LYS A 100 8.88 7.45 12.20
CA LYS A 100 9.90 7.70 13.22
C LYS A 100 9.54 6.96 14.51
N PRO A 101 10.53 6.48 15.27
CA PRO A 101 10.27 5.84 16.57
C PRO A 101 9.71 6.82 17.61
N PHE A 102 10.07 8.11 17.52
CA PHE A 102 9.65 9.15 18.45
C PHE A 102 9.09 10.36 17.71
N ASP A 103 8.24 11.15 18.38
CA ASP A 103 7.78 12.45 17.86
C ASP A 103 9.00 13.37 17.68
N THR A 104 9.00 14.10 16.57
CA THR A 104 9.91 15.20 16.24
C THR A 104 10.13 16.22 17.38
N ARG A 105 9.14 16.43 18.25
CA ARG A 105 9.21 17.42 19.34
C ARG A 105 9.70 16.86 20.68
N ILE A 106 9.82 15.53 20.80
CA ILE A 106 10.15 14.89 22.07
C ILE A 106 11.67 14.77 22.24
N ALA A 107 12.16 15.40 23.29
CA ALA A 107 13.56 15.46 23.68
C ALA A 107 13.85 14.53 24.88
N THR A 108 13.54 13.23 24.76
CA THR A 108 13.87 12.25 25.80
C THR A 108 15.30 11.75 25.65
N TYR A 109 15.88 11.22 26.74
CA TYR A 109 17.21 10.62 26.69
C TYR A 109 17.33 9.54 25.60
N VAL A 110 16.29 8.70 25.47
CA VAL A 110 16.23 7.64 24.46
C VAL A 110 16.19 8.21 23.04
N SER A 111 15.50 9.33 22.81
CA SER A 111 15.42 9.94 21.47
C SER A 111 16.70 10.69 21.09
N GLN A 112 17.50 11.15 22.06
CA GLN A 112 18.72 11.92 21.81
C GLN A 112 19.99 11.07 21.76
N ASN A 113 20.05 9.97 22.51
CA ASN A 113 21.27 9.18 22.64
C ASN A 113 21.61 8.45 21.32
N LYS A 114 22.75 8.81 20.73
CA LYS A 114 23.24 8.22 19.48
C LYS A 114 23.57 6.73 19.59
N ASN A 115 23.97 6.27 20.77
CA ASN A 115 24.34 4.86 21.00
C ASN A 115 23.13 3.92 21.05
N LEU A 116 21.92 4.46 21.29
CA LEU A 116 20.68 3.70 21.29
C LEU A 116 20.02 3.65 19.90
N LYS A 117 20.49 4.47 18.97
CA LYS A 117 19.97 4.51 17.61
C LYS A 117 20.67 3.47 16.76
N ASN A 118 19.87 2.76 15.97
CA ASN A 118 20.41 1.92 14.92
C ASN A 118 21.13 2.77 13.87
N TRP A 119 21.90 2.10 13.02
CA TRP A 119 22.55 2.74 11.89
C TRP A 119 21.50 3.43 10.99
N PHE A 120 21.73 4.69 10.62
CA PHE A 120 20.76 5.53 9.90
C PHE A 120 20.13 4.84 8.69
N TRP A 121 20.93 4.17 7.86
CA TRP A 121 20.43 3.44 6.68
C TRP A 121 19.51 2.27 7.05
N GLN A 122 19.82 1.51 8.10
CA GLN A 122 18.95 0.42 8.55
C GLN A 122 17.63 1.00 9.07
N GLU A 123 17.70 2.02 9.93
CA GLU A 123 16.52 2.69 10.44
C GLU A 123 15.66 3.28 9.30
N PHE A 124 16.27 3.84 8.26
CA PHE A 124 15.53 4.37 7.12
C PHE A 124 14.77 3.28 6.36
N TRP A 125 15.44 2.22 5.91
CA TRP A 125 14.83 1.17 5.09
C TRP A 125 13.73 0.38 5.83
N TYR A 126 13.91 0.10 7.12
CA TYR A 126 12.90 -0.60 7.93
C TYR A 126 11.68 0.25 8.28
N ASN A 127 11.79 1.57 8.11
CA ASN A 127 10.75 2.50 8.49
C ASN A 127 9.96 3.08 7.32
N ILE A 128 10.23 2.65 6.08
CA ILE A 128 9.42 3.04 4.93
C ILE A 128 8.01 2.45 5.11
N ILE A 129 7.01 3.33 5.17
CA ILE A 129 5.58 2.99 5.21
C ILE A 129 5.03 2.96 3.80
N ASP A 130 5.40 3.95 2.98
CA ASP A 130 4.81 4.14 1.65
C ASP A 130 5.76 4.78 0.65
N VAL A 131 5.47 4.53 -0.62
CA VAL A 131 6.12 5.14 -1.78
C VAL A 131 5.04 5.86 -2.59
N GLY A 132 5.23 7.15 -2.78
CA GLY A 132 4.41 7.99 -3.64
C GLY A 132 5.07 8.16 -5.00
N ALA A 133 4.36 7.92 -6.09
CA ALA A 133 4.78 8.38 -7.42
C ALA A 133 3.55 8.55 -8.31
N PHE A 134 3.67 9.39 -9.34
CA PHE A 134 2.59 9.64 -10.32
C PHE A 134 1.25 10.06 -9.69
N GLY A 135 1.30 10.83 -8.59
CA GLY A 135 0.13 11.37 -7.88
C GLY A 135 -0.58 10.35 -6.99
N ARG A 136 0.03 9.20 -6.68
CA ARG A 136 -0.58 8.15 -5.86
C ARG A 136 0.40 7.60 -4.83
N PHE A 137 -0.15 7.10 -3.72
CA PHE A 137 0.59 6.35 -2.70
C PHE A 137 0.27 4.87 -2.80
N TYR A 138 1.26 4.09 -3.27
CA TYR A 138 1.01 2.71 -3.72
C TYR A 138 0.69 1.74 -2.60
N ASN A 139 1.38 1.83 -1.45
CA ASN A 139 1.15 0.88 -0.36
C ASN A 139 -0.20 1.16 0.31
N LEU A 140 -0.57 2.44 0.44
CA LEU A 140 -1.89 2.83 0.94
C LEU A 140 -2.99 2.35 0.01
N GLU A 141 -2.92 2.66 -1.28
CA GLU A 141 -3.94 2.26 -2.26
C GLU A 141 -4.07 0.74 -2.33
N LYS A 142 -2.95 0.02 -2.31
CA LYS A 142 -2.94 -1.45 -2.29
C LYS A 142 -3.62 -2.03 -1.05
N SER A 143 -3.51 -1.36 0.09
CA SER A 143 -4.13 -1.82 1.33
C SER A 143 -5.65 -1.64 1.37
N LEU A 144 -6.20 -0.82 0.48
CA LEU A 144 -7.64 -0.60 0.32
C LEU A 144 -8.26 -1.38 -0.85
N ILE A 145 -7.49 -2.22 -1.54
CA ILE A 145 -8.08 -3.18 -2.48
C ILE A 145 -8.96 -4.12 -1.66
N ASP A 146 -10.22 -4.29 -2.08
CA ASP A 146 -11.21 -5.17 -1.43
C ASP A 146 -11.45 -4.81 0.06
N TYR A 147 -11.54 -3.51 0.36
CA TYR A 147 -11.77 -3.00 1.71
C TYR A 147 -13.15 -3.35 2.29
N ASP A 148 -14.11 -3.70 1.43
CA ASP A 148 -15.48 -4.12 1.74
C ASP A 148 -15.67 -5.65 1.75
N ILE A 149 -14.58 -6.41 1.66
CA ILE A 149 -14.58 -7.88 1.70
C ILE A 149 -13.88 -8.34 2.97
N ARG A 150 -14.63 -9.06 3.83
CA ARG A 150 -14.08 -9.79 4.97
C ARG A 150 -13.86 -11.25 4.61
N GLU A 151 -12.62 -11.62 4.33
CA GLU A 151 -12.25 -13.00 3.96
C GLU A 151 -12.64 -14.06 5.01
N GLU A 152 -12.64 -13.68 6.30
CA GLU A 152 -12.99 -14.58 7.41
C GLU A 152 -14.43 -15.13 7.31
N GLU A 153 -15.38 -14.31 6.83
CA GLU A 153 -16.78 -14.72 6.69
C GLU A 153 -16.95 -15.82 5.63
N PHE A 154 -16.17 -15.75 4.55
CA PHE A 154 -16.18 -16.75 3.49
C PHE A 154 -15.49 -18.05 3.92
N ALA A 155 -14.43 -17.95 4.72
CA ALA A 155 -13.75 -19.12 5.28
C ALA A 155 -14.67 -19.90 6.23
N ASP A 156 -15.42 -19.21 7.08
CA ASP A 156 -16.34 -19.87 8.02
C ASP A 156 -17.60 -20.40 7.32
N ALA A 157 -18.11 -19.69 6.30
CA ALA A 157 -19.16 -20.22 5.43
C ALA A 157 -18.73 -21.52 4.73
N ALA A 158 -17.50 -21.59 4.20
CA ALA A 158 -16.98 -22.80 3.58
C ALA A 158 -16.91 -23.98 4.56
N LYS A 159 -16.36 -23.77 5.77
CA LYS A 159 -16.29 -24.82 6.81
C LYS A 159 -17.67 -25.32 7.22
N SER A 160 -18.63 -24.42 7.43
CA SER A 160 -19.99 -24.80 7.81
C SER A 160 -20.67 -25.65 6.73
N SER A 161 -20.43 -25.35 5.45
CA SER A 161 -20.96 -26.14 4.33
C SER A 161 -20.32 -27.53 4.23
N GLU A 162 -19.04 -27.66 4.60
CA GLU A 162 -18.32 -28.93 4.64
C GLU A 162 -18.80 -29.80 5.81
N GLU A 163 -18.98 -29.24 7.00
CA GLU A 163 -19.56 -29.93 8.15
C GLU A 163 -21.00 -30.41 7.88
N VAL A 164 -21.84 -29.58 7.24
CA VAL A 164 -23.19 -29.97 6.83
C VAL A 164 -23.16 -31.12 5.83
N ASN A 165 -22.23 -31.10 4.88
CA ASN A 165 -22.07 -32.20 3.91
C ASN A 165 -21.61 -33.50 4.59
N LEU A 166 -20.69 -33.44 5.55
CA LEU A 166 -20.23 -34.60 6.33
C LEU A 166 -21.36 -35.19 7.19
N LEU A 167 -22.12 -34.34 7.90
CA LEU A 167 -23.29 -34.77 8.68
C LEU A 167 -24.41 -35.36 7.81
N SER A 168 -24.54 -34.90 6.57
CA SER A 168 -25.51 -35.44 5.61
C SER A 168 -25.09 -36.81 5.08
N GLN A 169 -23.78 -37.06 4.96
CA GLN A 169 -23.24 -38.38 4.57
C GLN A 169 -23.37 -39.41 5.69
N ASP A 170 -23.13 -39.03 6.94
CA ASP A 170 -23.29 -39.92 8.10
C ASP A 170 -24.76 -40.31 8.36
N ASN A 171 -25.70 -39.37 8.17
CA ASN A 171 -27.14 -39.66 8.32
C ASN A 171 -27.71 -40.56 7.21
N ASN A 172 -27.01 -40.70 6.08
CA ASN A 172 -27.41 -41.61 5.00
C ASN A 172 -26.95 -43.07 5.22
N LEU A 173 -26.20 -43.36 6.30
CA LEU A 173 -25.75 -44.72 6.63
C LEU A 173 -26.61 -45.47 7.67
N GLN A 174 -27.74 -44.90 8.11
CA GLN A 174 -28.66 -45.53 9.06
C GLN A 174 -30.11 -45.56 8.54
N PRO A 175 -30.49 -46.56 7.72
CA PRO A 175 -31.89 -46.83 7.44
C PRO A 175 -32.48 -47.79 8.50
N SER A 176 -33.56 -47.29 9.12
CA SER A 176 -34.71 -48.00 9.66
C SER A 176 -34.55 -48.85 10.93
N ASP A 177 -34.97 -48.27 12.06
CA ASP A 177 -35.62 -48.99 13.17
C ASP A 177 -36.80 -48.16 13.73
N LYS A 178 -37.74 -47.78 12.85
CA LYS A 178 -38.99 -47.08 13.22
C LYS A 178 -40.24 -47.77 12.67
N THR A 179 -40.34 -49.10 12.83
CA THR A 179 -41.51 -49.86 12.33
C THR A 179 -42.31 -50.60 13.41
N TYR A 180 -41.97 -50.54 14.70
CA TYR A 180 -42.63 -51.36 15.73
C TYR A 180 -43.50 -50.58 16.72
N LEU A 181 -44.43 -49.72 16.28
CA LEU A 181 -45.49 -49.20 17.16
C LEU A 181 -46.86 -49.02 16.48
N LEU A 182 -47.28 -49.94 15.60
CA LEU A 182 -48.67 -50.04 15.16
C LEU A 182 -49.11 -51.52 15.06
N ARG A 183 -49.30 -52.15 16.22
CA ARG A 183 -50.09 -53.38 16.35
C ARG A 183 -50.76 -53.40 17.73
N ASN A 184 -51.86 -52.68 17.82
CA ASN A 184 -52.98 -52.95 18.71
C ASN A 184 -54.21 -52.34 18.03
N PHE A 185 -55.34 -53.05 18.12
CA PHE A 185 -56.60 -52.94 17.39
C PHE A 185 -56.68 -53.82 16.14
#